data_AF-A0A7S0GK52-F1
#
_entry.id   AF-A0A7S0GK52-F1
#
_cell.length_a   1.000
_cell.length_b   1.000
_cell.length_c   1.000
_cell.angle_alpha   90.00
_cell.angle_beta   90.00
_cell.angle_gamma   90.00
#
_symmetry.space_group_name_H-M   'P 1'
#
loop_
_entity.id
_entity.type
_entity.pdbx_description
1 polymer ?
#
loop_
_entity_poly.entity_id
_entity_poly.type
_entity_poly.pdbx_seq_one_letter_code
_entity_poly.pdbx_strand_id
1 'polypeptide(L)'
;ESQILRLSDCFNYDVKKLDIPRFAPFIAAGYFVTNSDFLRDVPYDPFLPYIFMGEEIIMSARLWTSGYDIFSPSDTIVSHVYVREHQPKFWEIIRRVFGSGVHNPLQALILERVKYLVGYPEAARDEIREKSILTAVEQYGLGNVRSLVEYLDMAGLDMGRKETVPTGWCHKGVPPKGFEKHASLYT
;
A
#
# COMPACT_ATOMS: atom_id res chain seq x y z
N GLU A 1 -4.24 -14.61 33.82
CA GLU A 1 -2.99 -13.81 33.85
C GLU A 1 -2.89 -13.05 32.54
N SER A 2 -2.87 -11.72 32.59
CA SER A 2 -2.66 -10.89 31.40
C SER A 2 -1.19 -10.94 31.02
N GLN A 3 -0.87 -11.59 29.90
CA GLN A 3 0.47 -11.60 29.34
C GLN A 3 0.81 -10.17 28.88
N ILE A 4 1.74 -9.52 29.57
CA ILE A 4 2.21 -8.19 29.22
C ILE A 4 3.03 -8.30 27.94
N LEU A 5 2.55 -7.69 26.85
CA LEU A 5 3.35 -7.45 25.66
C LEU A 5 4.35 -6.33 25.98
N ARG A 6 5.62 -6.69 26.16
CA ARG A 6 6.71 -5.72 26.27
C ARG A 6 7.12 -5.29 24.87
N LEU A 7 6.84 -4.04 24.53
CA LEU A 7 7.47 -3.39 23.38
C LEU A 7 8.91 -3.11 23.79
N SER A 8 9.87 -3.70 23.08
CA SER A 8 11.30 -3.38 23.22
C SER A 8 11.57 -1.94 22.78
N ASP A 9 12.65 -1.36 23.28
CA ASP A 9 13.04 0.00 22.91
C ASP A 9 13.18 0.14 21.38
N CYS A 10 12.51 1.15 20.84
CA CYS A 10 12.63 1.55 19.45
C CYS A 10 13.81 2.53 19.36
N PHE A 11 14.89 2.16 18.67
CA PHE A 11 15.94 3.12 18.36
C PHE A 11 15.42 4.12 17.33
N ASN A 12 15.59 5.41 17.59
CA ASN A 12 15.32 6.43 16.59
C ASN A 12 16.50 6.47 15.62
N TYR A 13 16.30 5.94 14.41
CA TYR A 13 17.32 5.90 13.37
C TYR A 13 17.37 7.16 12.51
N ASP A 14 16.45 8.11 12.72
CA ASP A 14 16.38 9.34 11.94
C ASP A 14 17.48 10.31 12.39
N VAL A 15 18.44 10.57 11.49
CA VAL A 15 19.53 11.55 11.73
C VAL A 15 18.96 12.95 11.98
N LYS A 16 17.81 13.26 11.38
CA LYS A 16 17.07 14.50 11.57
C LYS A 16 15.58 14.18 11.75
N LYS A 17 15.03 14.59 12.88
CA LYS A 17 13.58 14.57 13.10
C LYS A 17 12.89 15.65 12.29
N LEU A 18 11.70 15.33 11.79
CA LEU A 18 10.83 16.29 11.15
C LEU A 18 9.95 16.91 12.24
N ASP A 19 9.73 18.22 12.22
CA ASP A 19 8.88 18.86 13.24
C ASP A 19 7.38 18.61 12.98
N ILE A 20 7.05 18.10 11.80
CA ILE A 20 5.71 17.99 11.24
C ILE A 20 5.62 16.76 10.32
N PRO A 21 4.47 16.08 10.25
CA PRO A 21 4.24 14.97 9.31
C PRO A 21 4.45 15.42 7.86
N ARG A 22 4.93 14.53 6.98
CA ARG A 22 5.09 14.84 5.55
C ARG A 22 4.12 14.05 4.71
N PHE A 23 3.66 14.63 3.62
CA PHE A 23 2.86 13.90 2.65
C PHE A 23 3.66 12.68 2.15
N ALA A 24 2.98 11.56 1.95
CA ALA A 24 3.59 10.32 1.49
C ALA A 24 2.71 9.66 0.42
N PRO A 25 3.30 8.97 -0.57
CA PRO A 25 2.53 8.33 -1.63
C PRO A 25 1.95 6.97 -1.21
N PHE A 26 2.54 6.31 -0.21
CA PHE A 26 2.20 4.94 0.17
C PHE A 26 1.97 4.79 1.67
N ILE A 27 1.08 3.87 2.03
CA ILE A 27 1.01 3.30 3.37
C ILE A 27 1.90 2.06 3.46
N ALA A 28 2.46 1.81 4.65
CA ALA A 28 3.19 0.58 4.94
C ALA A 28 2.22 -0.50 5.44
N ALA A 29 1.28 -0.94 4.60
CA ALA A 29 0.03 -1.68 4.90
C ALA A 29 -0.03 -2.66 6.10
N GLY A 30 1.10 -3.18 6.60
CA GLY A 30 1.21 -3.83 7.90
C GLY A 30 1.04 -2.91 9.13
N TYR A 31 1.19 -1.59 9.01
CA TYR A 31 0.98 -0.61 10.07
C TYR A 31 0.67 0.79 9.51
N PHE A 32 -0.49 1.33 9.86
CA PHE A 32 -0.86 2.74 9.68
C PHE A 32 -1.96 3.11 10.69
N VAL A 33 -2.19 4.40 10.90
CA VAL A 33 -3.22 4.91 11.82
C VAL A 33 -4.18 5.80 11.05
N THR A 34 -5.48 5.57 11.22
CA THR A 34 -6.55 6.38 10.61
C THR A 34 -7.84 6.23 11.43
N ASN A 35 -8.86 7.02 11.10
CA ASN A 35 -10.20 6.84 11.66
C ASN A 35 -10.81 5.51 11.17
N SER A 36 -11.53 4.79 12.04
CA SER A 36 -12.22 3.54 11.73
C SER A 36 -13.21 3.63 10.56
N ASP A 37 -13.68 4.83 10.21
CA ASP A 37 -14.53 5.09 9.05
C ASP A 37 -13.95 4.53 7.74
N PHE A 38 -12.61 4.44 7.63
CA PHE A 38 -11.98 3.84 6.45
C PHE A 38 -12.39 2.39 6.21
N LEU A 39 -12.76 1.63 7.26
CA LEU A 39 -13.23 0.25 7.10
C LEU A 39 -14.57 0.16 6.37
N ARG A 40 -15.38 1.22 6.45
CA ARG A 40 -16.64 1.35 5.72
C ARG A 40 -16.40 1.94 4.33
N ASP A 41 -15.55 2.95 4.22
CA ASP A 41 -15.32 3.67 2.98
C ASP A 41 -14.44 2.88 2.00
N VAL A 42 -13.42 2.19 2.52
CA VAL A 42 -12.42 1.40 1.78
C VAL A 42 -12.22 0.04 2.47
N PRO A 43 -13.24 -0.83 2.50
CA PRO A 43 -13.14 -2.14 3.14
C PRO A 43 -12.02 -2.99 2.53
N TYR A 44 -11.41 -3.87 3.31
CA TYR A 44 -10.49 -4.85 2.75
C TYR A 44 -11.17 -5.69 1.66
N ASP A 45 -10.46 -5.90 0.56
CA ASP A 45 -10.98 -6.64 -0.59
C ASP A 45 -10.94 -8.15 -0.29
N PRO A 46 -12.10 -8.83 -0.15
CA PRO A 46 -12.14 -10.26 0.16
C PRO A 46 -11.65 -11.12 -1.02
N PHE A 47 -11.46 -10.55 -2.21
CA PHE A 47 -10.95 -11.21 -3.41
C PHE A 47 -9.43 -11.05 -3.59
N LEU A 48 -8.72 -10.58 -2.56
CA LEU A 48 -7.25 -10.55 -2.50
C LEU A 48 -6.68 -11.51 -1.42
N PRO A 49 -7.05 -12.81 -1.39
CA PRO A 49 -6.50 -13.73 -0.41
C PRO A 49 -5.02 -14.01 -0.69
N TYR A 50 -4.23 -14.17 0.37
CA TYR A 50 -2.81 -14.55 0.31
C TYR A 50 -1.90 -13.59 -0.46
N ILE A 51 -2.34 -12.34 -0.68
CA ILE A 51 -1.49 -11.31 -1.26
C ILE A 51 -0.49 -10.81 -0.21
N PHE A 52 0.79 -10.84 -0.55
CA PHE A 52 1.88 -10.26 0.25
C PHE A 52 2.75 -9.29 -0.56
N MET A 53 2.64 -9.31 -1.88
CA MET A 53 3.31 -8.35 -2.74
C MET A 53 2.23 -7.62 -3.52
N GLY A 54 2.07 -6.33 -3.27
CA GLY A 54 1.12 -5.45 -3.96
C GLY A 54 0.00 -4.92 -3.10
N GLU A 55 -0.15 -5.42 -1.86
CA GLU A 55 -1.08 -4.93 -0.85
C GLU A 55 -0.83 -3.47 -0.46
N GLU A 56 0.44 -3.05 -0.38
CA GLU A 56 0.80 -1.66 -0.05
C GLU A 56 0.34 -0.69 -1.14
N ILE A 57 0.69 -0.96 -2.40
CA ILE A 57 0.31 -0.10 -3.52
C ILE A 57 -1.20 -0.08 -3.74
N ILE A 58 -1.89 -1.24 -3.69
CA ILE A 58 -3.33 -1.27 -3.93
C ILE A 58 -4.09 -0.59 -2.81
N MET A 59 -3.71 -0.80 -1.54
CA MET A 59 -4.39 -0.15 -0.43
C MET A 59 -4.16 1.36 -0.44
N SER A 60 -2.94 1.79 -0.76
CA SER A 60 -2.60 3.22 -0.95
C SER A 60 -3.44 3.85 -2.06
N ALA A 61 -3.52 3.21 -3.23
CA ALA A 61 -4.32 3.69 -4.36
C ALA A 61 -5.81 3.79 -4.00
N ARG A 62 -6.36 2.77 -3.34
CA ARG A 62 -7.77 2.73 -2.93
C ARG A 62 -8.11 3.81 -1.91
N LEU A 63 -7.27 4.00 -0.90
CA LEU A 63 -7.43 5.08 0.09
C LEU A 63 -7.37 6.46 -0.59
N TRP A 64 -6.34 6.68 -1.41
CA TRP A 64 -6.10 7.98 -2.03
C TRP A 64 -7.22 8.38 -3.00
N THR A 65 -7.65 7.43 -3.85
CA THR A 65 -8.77 7.63 -4.80
C THR A 65 -10.12 7.77 -4.09
N SER A 66 -10.22 7.34 -2.82
CA SER A 66 -11.39 7.55 -1.95
C SER A 66 -11.32 8.86 -1.15
N GLY A 67 -10.30 9.70 -1.38
CA GLY A 67 -10.21 11.03 -0.80
C GLY A 67 -9.31 11.13 0.44
N TYR A 68 -8.69 10.04 0.89
CA TYR A 68 -7.76 10.06 2.02
C TYR A 68 -6.43 10.72 1.62
N ASP A 69 -5.85 11.48 2.54
CA ASP A 69 -4.52 12.07 2.40
C ASP A 69 -3.54 11.24 3.22
N ILE A 70 -2.43 10.82 2.62
CA ILE A 70 -1.47 9.91 3.25
C ILE A 70 -0.26 10.71 3.72
N PHE A 71 0.14 10.49 4.97
CA PHE A 71 1.28 11.17 5.59
C PHE A 71 2.21 10.18 6.28
N SER A 72 3.50 10.42 6.20
CA SER A 72 4.49 9.82 7.09
C SER A 72 4.56 10.61 8.40
N PRO A 73 4.69 9.92 9.55
CA PRO A 73 4.81 10.59 10.84
C PRO A 73 6.11 11.38 10.95
N SER A 74 6.12 12.40 11.82
CA SER A 74 7.31 13.18 12.18
C SER A 74 8.34 12.39 12.98
N ASP A 75 7.84 11.43 13.76
CA ASP A 75 8.61 10.60 14.67
C ASP A 75 8.40 9.12 14.39
N THR A 76 9.50 8.36 14.46
CA THR A 76 9.46 6.91 14.46
C THR A 76 8.96 6.39 15.82
N ILE A 77 7.71 5.95 15.88
CA ILE A 77 7.06 5.41 17.10
C ILE A 77 7.22 3.89 17.20
N VAL A 78 7.22 3.19 16.05
CA VAL A 78 7.28 1.73 15.96
C VAL A 78 8.32 1.35 14.91
N SER A 79 9.19 0.40 15.25
CA SER A 79 10.13 -0.21 14.30
C SER A 79 9.65 -1.59 13.88
N HIS A 80 9.81 -1.93 12.59
CA HIS A 80 9.53 -3.26 12.07
C HIS A 80 10.84 -4.01 11.77
N VAL A 81 10.97 -5.21 12.34
CA VAL A 81 12.10 -6.11 12.03
C VAL A 81 11.78 -6.85 10.72
N TYR A 82 12.18 -6.25 9.59
CA TYR A 82 11.97 -6.84 8.27
C TYR A 82 12.74 -8.14 8.08
N VAL A 83 14.05 -8.12 8.38
CA VAL A 83 14.91 -9.28 8.19
C VAL A 83 14.81 -10.19 9.40
N ARG A 84 14.11 -11.30 9.22
CA ARG A 84 13.95 -12.36 10.22
C ARG A 84 14.43 -13.68 9.63
N GLU A 85 15.75 -13.80 9.46
CA GLU A 85 16.35 -14.89 8.68
C GLU A 85 15.98 -16.28 9.21
N HIS A 86 15.99 -16.46 10.52
CA HIS A 86 15.75 -17.76 11.18
C HIS A 86 14.34 -17.91 11.79
N GLN A 87 13.44 -16.96 11.54
CA GLN A 87 12.08 -17.02 12.10
C GLN A 87 11.10 -17.56 11.06
N PRO A 88 10.10 -18.34 11.49
CA PRO A 88 9.09 -18.87 10.59
C PRO A 88 8.34 -17.73 9.90
N LYS A 89 8.23 -17.81 8.57
CA LYS A 89 7.41 -16.87 7.78
C LYS A 89 6.12 -17.52 7.33
N PHE A 90 5.08 -16.70 7.13
CA PHE A 90 3.78 -17.17 6.67
C PHE A 90 3.87 -18.06 5.43
N TRP A 91 4.67 -17.66 4.44
CA TRP A 91 4.84 -18.42 3.21
C TRP A 91 5.61 -19.72 3.35
N GLU A 92 6.44 -19.87 4.38
CA GLU A 92 7.08 -21.15 4.70
C GLU A 92 6.06 -22.14 5.24
N ILE A 93 5.05 -21.65 5.97
CA ILE A 93 3.91 -22.46 6.41
C ILE A 93 3.09 -22.91 5.19
N ILE A 94 2.77 -21.99 4.27
CA ILE A 94 2.07 -22.34 3.01
C ILE A 94 2.86 -23.39 2.23
N ARG A 95 4.20 -23.27 2.16
CA ARG A 95 5.06 -24.28 1.53
C ARG A 95 5.02 -25.63 2.24
N ARG A 96 5.06 -25.65 3.57
CA ARG A 96 5.03 -26.89 4.36
C ARG A 96 3.67 -27.61 4.24
N VAL A 97 2.57 -26.86 4.23
CA VAL A 97 1.21 -27.42 4.22
C VAL A 97 0.75 -27.78 2.80
N PHE A 98 1.00 -26.92 1.82
CA PHE A 98 0.45 -27.03 0.46
C PHE A 98 1.52 -27.30 -0.61
N GLY A 99 2.78 -27.53 -0.22
CA GLY A 99 3.89 -27.77 -1.16
C GLY A 99 4.30 -26.55 -2.00
N SER A 100 3.69 -25.39 -1.78
CA SER A 100 3.80 -24.20 -2.64
C SER A 100 4.36 -22.99 -1.87
N GLY A 101 5.35 -22.27 -2.42
CA GLY A 101 5.94 -21.09 -1.77
C GLY A 101 5.08 -19.82 -1.86
N VAL A 102 5.68 -18.66 -1.54
CA VAL A 102 5.06 -17.31 -1.75
C VAL A 102 4.55 -17.24 -3.18
N HIS A 103 5.46 -17.37 -4.15
CA HIS A 103 5.14 -17.31 -5.57
C HIS A 103 4.53 -18.63 -6.03
N ASN A 104 3.23 -18.78 -5.82
CA ASN A 104 2.45 -19.92 -6.26
C ASN A 104 1.38 -19.51 -7.30
N PRO A 105 0.77 -20.47 -8.01
CA PRO A 105 -0.23 -20.16 -9.04
C PRO A 105 -1.44 -19.36 -8.53
N LEU A 106 -1.84 -19.57 -7.26
CA LEU A 106 -2.92 -18.81 -6.66
C LEU A 106 -2.51 -17.34 -6.46
N GLN A 107 -1.31 -17.07 -5.95
CA GLN A 107 -0.83 -15.69 -5.83
C GLN A 107 -0.69 -15.02 -7.20
N ALA A 108 -0.21 -15.75 -8.22
CA ALA A 108 -0.13 -15.21 -9.59
C ALA A 108 -1.50 -14.83 -10.14
N LEU A 109 -2.53 -15.66 -9.91
CA LEU A 109 -3.91 -15.39 -10.27
C LEU A 109 -4.45 -14.14 -9.55
N ILE A 110 -4.26 -14.05 -8.23
CA ILE A 110 -4.75 -12.93 -7.42
C ILE A 110 -4.02 -11.62 -7.76
N LEU A 111 -2.73 -11.68 -8.11
CA LEU A 111 -1.95 -10.52 -8.50
C LEU A 111 -2.50 -9.85 -9.78
N GLU A 112 -3.16 -10.60 -10.68
CA GLU A 112 -3.84 -10.02 -11.85
C GLU A 112 -4.94 -9.04 -11.43
N ARG A 113 -5.61 -9.25 -10.29
CA ARG A 113 -6.59 -8.30 -9.76
C ARG A 113 -5.94 -7.00 -9.31
N VAL A 114 -4.80 -7.09 -8.62
CA VAL A 114 -4.01 -5.91 -8.22
C VAL A 114 -3.55 -5.15 -9.46
N LYS A 115 -3.00 -5.86 -10.44
CA LYS A 115 -2.52 -5.28 -11.70
C LYS A 115 -3.65 -4.59 -12.47
N TYR A 116 -4.83 -5.21 -12.55
CA TYR A 116 -6.02 -4.61 -13.14
C TYR A 116 -6.38 -3.30 -12.44
N LEU A 117 -6.46 -3.32 -11.11
CA LEU A 117 -6.87 -2.15 -10.33
C LEU A 117 -5.85 -1.01 -10.41
N VAL A 118 -4.56 -1.30 -10.49
CA VAL A 118 -3.52 -0.25 -10.62
C VAL A 118 -3.21 0.11 -12.08
N GLY A 119 -3.86 -0.51 -13.06
CA GLY A 119 -3.84 -0.07 -14.46
C GLY A 119 -2.70 -0.63 -15.32
N TYR A 120 -2.21 -1.84 -15.05
CA TYR A 120 -1.28 -2.53 -15.96
C TYR A 120 -1.98 -2.90 -17.27
N PRO A 121 -1.42 -2.56 -18.45
CA PRO A 121 -2.05 -2.87 -19.74
C PRO A 121 -2.25 -4.37 -19.97
N GLU A 122 -1.32 -5.22 -19.53
CA GLU A 122 -1.44 -6.68 -19.68
C GLU A 122 -2.54 -7.30 -18.80
N ALA A 123 -3.03 -6.55 -17.82
CA ALA A 123 -4.13 -6.94 -16.95
C ALA A 123 -5.42 -6.18 -17.30
N ALA A 124 -5.50 -5.58 -18.49
CA ALA A 124 -6.73 -4.96 -18.97
C ALA A 124 -7.89 -5.98 -18.98
N ARG A 125 -9.12 -5.49 -18.85
CA ARG A 125 -10.31 -6.34 -18.69
C ARG A 125 -10.39 -7.44 -19.74
N ASP A 126 -10.07 -7.16 -20.99
CA ASP A 126 -10.15 -8.13 -22.09
C ASP A 126 -8.99 -9.15 -22.08
N GLU A 127 -7.82 -8.74 -21.61
CA GLU A 127 -6.59 -9.56 -21.54
C GLU A 127 -6.60 -10.58 -20.40
N ILE A 128 -7.33 -10.31 -19.31
CA ILE A 128 -7.42 -11.23 -18.16
C ILE A 128 -8.07 -12.55 -18.59
N ARG A 129 -7.36 -13.67 -18.46
CA ARG A 129 -7.91 -14.99 -18.78
C ARG A 129 -9.04 -15.41 -17.83
N GLU A 130 -8.82 -15.29 -16.53
CA GLU A 130 -9.76 -15.76 -15.50
C GLU A 130 -10.62 -14.60 -14.99
N LYS A 131 -11.81 -14.43 -15.57
CA LYS A 131 -12.67 -13.27 -15.27
C LYS A 131 -13.23 -13.29 -13.85
N SER A 132 -13.22 -14.43 -13.15
CA SER A 132 -13.68 -14.49 -11.75
C SER A 132 -12.86 -13.59 -10.81
N ILE A 133 -11.62 -13.21 -11.17
CA ILE A 133 -10.84 -12.25 -10.39
C ILE A 133 -11.43 -10.83 -10.42
N LEU A 134 -12.36 -10.54 -11.33
CA LEU A 134 -13.12 -9.28 -11.41
C LEU A 134 -14.42 -9.32 -10.62
N THR A 135 -14.68 -10.38 -9.85
CA THR A 135 -15.86 -10.47 -8.98
C THR A 135 -15.92 -9.27 -8.04
N ALA A 136 -17.08 -8.62 -7.99
CA ALA A 136 -17.36 -7.43 -7.17
C ALA A 136 -16.27 -6.34 -7.25
N VAL A 137 -15.58 -6.21 -8.39
CA VAL A 137 -14.45 -5.28 -8.52
C VAL A 137 -14.86 -3.82 -8.37
N GLU A 138 -16.09 -3.47 -8.74
CA GLU A 138 -16.62 -2.11 -8.54
C GLU A 138 -16.91 -1.81 -7.05
N GLN A 139 -17.18 -2.83 -6.23
CA GLN A 139 -17.45 -2.68 -4.79
C GLN A 139 -16.17 -2.58 -3.97
N TYR A 140 -15.13 -3.32 -4.35
CA TYR A 140 -13.86 -3.38 -3.61
C TYR A 140 -12.69 -2.76 -4.38
N GLY A 141 -12.98 -2.02 -5.45
CA GLY A 141 -11.99 -1.38 -6.31
C GLY A 141 -11.50 -0.05 -5.77
N LEU A 142 -11.18 0.84 -6.70
CA LEU A 142 -10.75 2.21 -6.42
C LEU A 142 -11.92 3.10 -6.02
N GLY A 143 -11.60 4.19 -5.34
CA GLY A 143 -12.58 5.26 -5.06
C GLY A 143 -12.81 6.16 -6.28
N ASN A 144 -13.82 7.02 -6.16
CA ASN A 144 -14.26 7.91 -7.24
C ASN A 144 -14.04 9.41 -6.91
N VAL A 145 -13.32 9.72 -5.83
CA VAL A 145 -13.06 11.11 -5.39
C VAL A 145 -11.90 11.72 -6.18
N ARG A 146 -10.88 10.91 -6.48
CA ARG A 146 -9.70 11.31 -7.27
C ARG A 146 -9.33 10.20 -8.24
N SER A 147 -8.74 10.54 -9.37
CA SER A 147 -8.46 9.56 -10.43
C SER A 147 -7.21 8.72 -10.14
N LEU A 148 -7.19 7.48 -10.64
CA LEU A 148 -5.98 6.64 -10.59
C LEU A 148 -4.79 7.30 -11.29
N VAL A 149 -5.02 8.00 -12.41
CA VAL A 149 -3.97 8.66 -13.18
C VAL A 149 -3.26 9.72 -12.33
N GLU A 150 -4.02 10.52 -11.58
CA GLU A 150 -3.43 11.51 -10.66
C GLU A 150 -2.67 10.84 -9.52
N TYR A 151 -3.15 9.72 -8.99
CA TYR A 151 -2.42 8.94 -7.98
C TYR A 151 -1.08 8.43 -8.53
N LEU A 152 -1.09 7.82 -9.72
CA LEU A 152 0.11 7.26 -10.34
C LEU A 152 1.14 8.35 -10.68
N ASP A 153 0.71 9.51 -11.19
CA ASP A 153 1.57 10.67 -11.43
C ASP A 153 2.16 11.19 -10.11
N MET A 154 1.33 11.35 -9.08
CA MET A 154 1.75 11.79 -7.74
C MET A 154 2.76 10.81 -7.12
N ALA A 155 2.55 9.50 -7.27
CA ALA A 155 3.42 8.46 -6.76
C ALA A 155 4.66 8.21 -7.63
N GLY A 156 4.71 8.76 -8.85
CA GLY A 156 5.83 8.56 -9.78
C GLY A 156 5.86 7.16 -10.38
N LEU A 157 4.71 6.62 -10.77
CA LEU A 157 4.60 5.26 -11.30
C LEU A 157 4.02 5.27 -12.72
N ASP A 158 4.72 4.62 -13.66
CA ASP A 158 4.23 4.36 -15.01
C ASP A 158 4.01 2.85 -15.19
N MET A 159 2.75 2.42 -15.12
CA MET A 159 2.39 1.00 -15.25
C MET A 159 2.50 0.49 -16.68
N GLY A 160 2.41 1.37 -17.67
CA GLY A 160 2.53 0.99 -19.08
C GLY A 160 3.97 0.68 -19.45
N ARG A 161 4.91 1.51 -19.01
CA ARG A 161 6.35 1.32 -19.21
C ARG A 161 6.99 0.43 -18.15
N LYS A 162 6.31 0.23 -17.02
CA LYS A 162 6.82 -0.47 -15.83
C LYS A 162 8.03 0.23 -15.25
N GLU A 163 7.96 1.56 -15.22
CA GLU A 163 9.03 2.46 -14.78
C GLU A 163 8.58 3.28 -13.57
N THR A 164 9.57 3.76 -12.82
CA THR A 164 9.35 4.76 -11.76
C THR A 164 9.92 6.09 -12.21
N VAL A 165 9.19 7.16 -11.96
CA VAL A 165 9.58 8.54 -12.26
C VAL A 165 9.90 9.24 -10.95
N PRO A 166 11.10 9.80 -10.77
CA PRO A 166 11.44 10.53 -9.56
C PRO A 166 10.47 11.67 -9.27
N THR A 167 9.82 11.64 -8.11
CA THR A 167 8.90 12.69 -7.68
C THR A 167 9.66 13.75 -6.88
N GLY A 168 9.85 14.91 -7.50
CA GLY A 168 10.60 16.01 -6.89
C GLY A 168 10.00 16.51 -5.57
N TRP A 169 8.67 16.39 -5.40
CA TRP A 169 7.97 16.80 -4.18
C TRP A 169 8.33 15.92 -2.98
N CYS A 170 8.40 14.60 -3.18
CA CYS A 170 8.66 13.62 -2.12
C CYS A 170 10.09 13.76 -1.60
N HIS A 171 11.05 13.93 -2.51
CA HIS A 171 12.46 14.13 -2.12
C HIS A 171 12.69 15.45 -1.38
N LYS A 172 11.94 16.50 -1.75
CA LYS A 172 12.05 17.83 -1.13
C LYS A 172 11.17 17.98 0.12
N GLY A 173 10.30 17.02 0.42
CA GLY A 173 9.38 17.08 1.56
C GLY A 173 8.34 18.20 1.45
N VAL A 174 7.94 18.56 0.23
CA VAL A 174 6.91 19.57 -0.06
C VAL A 174 5.63 18.87 -0.54
N PRO A 175 4.44 19.48 -0.39
CA PRO A 175 3.22 18.83 -0.84
C PRO A 175 3.24 18.62 -2.37
N PRO A 176 2.67 17.52 -2.87
CA PRO A 176 2.51 17.33 -4.31
C PRO A 176 1.56 18.38 -4.91
N LYS A 177 1.62 18.52 -6.23
CA LYS A 177 0.71 19.39 -6.99
C LYS A 177 -0.75 19.05 -6.66
N GLY A 178 -1.58 20.05 -6.40
CA GLY A 178 -2.98 19.89 -6.00
C GLY A 178 -3.19 19.72 -4.49
N PHE A 179 -2.12 19.66 -3.70
CA PHE A 179 -2.16 19.55 -2.23
C PHE A 179 -1.55 20.78 -1.55
N GLU A 180 -1.54 21.92 -2.21
CA GLU A 180 -0.98 23.18 -1.72
C GLU A 180 -1.70 23.69 -0.45
N LYS A 181 -2.94 23.24 -0.20
CA LYS A 181 -3.64 23.48 1.09
C LYS A 181 -2.82 23.03 2.31
N HIS A 182 -2.00 21.99 2.14
CA HIS A 182 -1.12 21.47 3.16
C HIS A 182 0.21 22.24 3.26
N ALA A 183 0.47 23.20 2.37
CA ALA A 183 1.70 24.02 2.41
C ALA A 183 1.87 24.75 3.75
N SER A 184 0.74 25.19 4.34
CA SER A 184 0.70 25.84 5.65
C SER A 184 1.14 24.93 6.81
N LEU A 185 1.07 23.61 6.64
CA LEU A 185 1.61 22.68 7.62
C LEU A 185 3.14 22.73 7.63
N TYR A 186 3.77 23.16 6.52
CA TYR A 186 5.21 23.07 6.27
C TYR A 186 6.00 24.38 6.45
N THR A 187 5.31 25.47 6.79
CA THR A 187 5.87 26.81 7.06
C THR A 187 5.90 27.10 8.54
#